data_AF-A0A0P1IKJ2-F1
#
_entry.id   AF-A0A0P1IKJ2-F1
#
_cell.length_a   1.000
_cell.length_b   1.000
_cell.length_c   1.000
_cell.angle_alpha   90.00
_cell.angle_beta   90.00
_cell.angle_gamma   90.00
#
_symmetry.space_group_name_H-M   'P 1'
#
loop_
_entity.id
_entity.type
_entity.pdbx_description
1 polymer ?
#
loop_
_entity_poly.entity_id
_entity_poly.type
_entity_poly.pdbx_seq_one_letter_code
_entity_poly.pdbx_strand_id
1 'polypeptide(L)'
;MISGLVLKYLKEAGLVMDKSYAAALPRSSKVLLTRPIAATEAAIAEHGPATNRPVLIHGQFLREDQVDAINRLGLFPSLFPMHTFYWGDWHRERTVGPVNADNISPTGRVRQRGMIFGTHHDAPVAFPDSMRVLDATVTRRTRSGDILGAHQRVDVMTALKAMTIWPAWQHFEEDRKGSIEVGKLADFVLLSGDPTAIDPEELDTLRVMATIKEN
;
A
#
# COMPACT_ATOMS: atom_id res chain seq x y z
N MET A 1 -17.36 7.91 -11.86
CA MET A 1 -17.04 8.16 -13.29
C MET A 1 -15.91 9.16 -13.34
N ILE A 2 -14.75 8.78 -13.89
CA ILE A 2 -13.61 9.69 -14.06
C ILE A 2 -13.97 10.63 -15.23
N SER A 3 -13.87 11.95 -15.02
CA SER A 3 -14.23 12.92 -16.05
C SER A 3 -13.33 12.76 -17.29
N GLY A 4 -13.86 13.07 -18.48
CA GLY A 4 -13.13 12.93 -19.75
C GLY A 4 -11.82 13.72 -19.81
N LEU A 5 -11.66 14.74 -18.95
CA LEU A 5 -10.44 15.53 -18.86
C LEU A 5 -9.28 14.72 -18.26
N VAL A 6 -9.54 13.96 -17.19
CA VAL A 6 -8.52 13.12 -16.54
C VAL A 6 -8.07 11.97 -17.46
N LEU A 7 -9.00 11.40 -18.24
CA LEU A 7 -8.68 10.37 -19.24
C LEU A 7 -7.82 10.91 -20.39
N LYS A 8 -7.98 12.18 -20.75
CA LYS A 8 -7.16 12.85 -21.77
C LYS A 8 -5.72 13.05 -21.27
N TYR A 9 -5.55 13.59 -20.06
CA TYR A 9 -4.23 13.75 -19.44
C TYR A 9 -3.49 12.42 -19.26
N LEU A 10 -4.21 11.37 -18.83
CA LEU A 10 -3.63 10.04 -18.72
C LEU A 10 -3.25 9.46 -20.10
N LYS A 11 -3.96 9.78 -21.19
CA LYS A 11 -3.57 9.34 -22.54
C LYS A 11 -2.35 10.10 -23.06
N GLU A 12 -2.32 11.43 -22.89
CA GLU A 12 -1.23 12.29 -23.34
C GLU A 12 0.07 12.01 -22.56
N ALA A 13 -0.04 11.61 -21.28
CA ALA A 13 1.09 11.16 -20.46
C ALA A 13 1.45 9.66 -20.64
N GLY A 14 0.75 8.91 -21.51
CA GLY A 14 1.01 7.48 -21.74
C GLY A 14 0.64 6.54 -20.58
N LEU A 15 -0.31 6.96 -19.73
CA LEU A 15 -0.79 6.29 -18.52
C LEU A 15 -2.16 5.58 -18.69
N VAL A 16 -2.91 5.79 -19.78
CA VAL A 16 -4.04 4.91 -20.14
C VAL A 16 -3.51 3.73 -20.95
N MET A 17 -3.36 2.59 -20.30
CA MET A 17 -2.95 1.33 -20.91
C MET A 17 -4.15 0.67 -21.60
N ASP A 18 -4.10 0.52 -22.93
CA ASP A 18 -4.99 -0.39 -23.66
C ASP A 18 -4.71 -1.84 -23.23
N LYS A 19 -5.77 -2.66 -23.12
CA LYS A 19 -5.72 -4.08 -22.77
C LYS A 19 -4.82 -4.90 -23.69
N SER A 20 -4.50 -4.38 -24.88
CA SER A 20 -3.65 -5.05 -25.88
C SER A 20 -2.14 -5.02 -25.58
N TYR A 21 -1.65 -4.19 -24.64
CA TYR A 21 -0.20 -4.00 -24.43
C TYR A 21 0.43 -4.88 -23.33
N ALA A 22 -0.37 -5.64 -22.58
CA ALA A 22 0.12 -6.56 -21.55
C ALA A 22 1.03 -7.69 -22.13
N ALA A 23 0.97 -7.93 -23.44
CA ALA A 23 1.72 -8.98 -24.11
C ALA A 23 3.11 -8.56 -24.64
N ALA A 24 3.50 -7.27 -24.54
CA ALA A 24 4.67 -6.74 -25.28
C ALA A 24 5.73 -6.01 -24.44
N LEU A 25 5.85 -6.27 -23.13
CA LEU A 25 6.85 -5.59 -22.29
C LEU A 25 8.10 -6.46 -22.03
N PRO A 26 9.32 -5.95 -22.33
CA PRO A 26 10.58 -6.58 -21.92
C PRO A 26 10.70 -6.64 -20.39
N ARG A 27 11.29 -7.74 -19.89
CA ARG A 27 11.44 -8.11 -18.46
C ARG A 27 12.34 -7.18 -17.63
N SER A 28 12.05 -5.88 -17.54
CA SER A 28 12.73 -5.00 -16.59
C SER A 28 11.76 -4.11 -15.82
N SER A 29 11.65 -4.40 -14.53
CA SER A 29 10.87 -3.68 -13.50
C SER A 29 11.31 -2.21 -13.28
N LYS A 30 12.30 -1.70 -14.03
CA LYS A 30 12.83 -0.33 -13.90
C LYS A 30 11.93 0.76 -14.51
N VAL A 31 11.07 0.43 -15.46
CA VAL A 31 10.30 1.44 -16.24
C VAL A 31 8.93 1.76 -15.62
N LEU A 32 8.32 0.82 -14.88
CA LEU A 32 6.90 0.89 -14.50
C LEU A 32 6.53 2.03 -13.52
N LEU A 33 7.42 2.41 -12.60
CA LEU A 33 7.11 3.45 -11.59
C LEU A 33 7.78 4.81 -11.86
N THR A 34 8.74 4.88 -12.79
CA THR A 34 9.45 6.13 -13.10
C THR A 34 8.56 7.13 -13.85
N ARG A 35 7.66 6.65 -14.71
CA ARG A 35 6.76 7.51 -15.50
C ARG A 35 5.66 8.19 -14.67
N PRO A 36 4.95 7.49 -13.76
CA PRO A 36 3.96 8.15 -12.90
C PRO A 36 4.54 9.26 -12.00
N ILE A 37 5.74 9.04 -11.43
CA ILE A 37 6.40 10.04 -10.59
C ILE A 37 6.76 11.27 -11.42
N ALA A 38 7.43 11.09 -12.56
CA ALA A 38 7.78 12.20 -13.45
C ALA A 38 6.54 12.96 -13.96
N ALA A 39 5.44 12.26 -14.26
CA ALA A 39 4.19 12.89 -14.66
C ALA A 39 3.58 13.74 -13.53
N THR A 40 3.68 13.26 -12.28
CA THR A 40 3.25 14.02 -11.10
C THR A 40 4.11 15.26 -10.91
N GLU A 41 5.43 15.14 -11.04
CA GLU A 41 6.37 16.27 -10.97
C GLU A 41 6.04 17.35 -12.00
N ALA A 42 5.82 16.96 -13.25
CA ALA A 42 5.44 17.87 -14.32
C ALA A 42 4.11 18.57 -14.03
N ALA A 43 3.09 17.82 -13.58
CA ALA A 43 1.78 18.40 -13.24
C ALA A 43 1.87 19.39 -12.07
N ILE A 44 2.67 19.11 -11.04
CA ILE A 44 2.89 20.03 -9.92
C ILE A 44 3.65 21.27 -10.38
N ALA A 45 4.63 21.12 -11.28
CA ALA A 45 5.37 22.26 -11.82
C ALA A 45 4.49 23.18 -12.67
N GLU A 46 3.53 22.63 -13.42
CA GLU A 46 2.64 23.40 -14.30
C GLU A 46 1.44 24.01 -13.55
N HIS A 47 0.86 23.26 -12.61
CA HIS A 47 -0.42 23.62 -11.99
C HIS A 47 -0.33 23.96 -10.51
N GLY A 48 0.86 23.83 -9.91
CA GLY A 48 1.09 24.02 -8.48
C GLY A 48 0.82 22.77 -7.63
N PRO A 49 1.02 22.86 -6.30
CA PRO A 49 0.85 21.73 -5.40
C PRO A 49 -0.57 21.16 -5.39
N ALA A 50 -0.67 19.84 -5.30
CA ALA A 50 -1.96 19.16 -5.18
C ALA A 50 -2.65 19.48 -3.85
N THR A 51 -3.95 19.77 -3.89
CA THR A 51 -4.78 20.02 -2.69
C THR A 51 -5.52 18.78 -2.19
N ASN A 52 -5.47 17.67 -2.94
CA ASN A 52 -6.34 16.51 -2.79
C ASN A 52 -5.62 15.24 -2.28
N ARG A 53 -4.51 15.36 -1.52
CA ARG A 53 -3.73 14.23 -0.95
C ARG A 53 -3.51 13.11 -1.98
N PRO A 54 -2.79 13.38 -3.09
CA PRO A 54 -2.64 12.45 -4.21
C PRO A 54 -2.02 11.12 -3.78
N VAL A 55 -2.44 10.02 -4.41
CA VAL A 55 -2.13 8.66 -3.95
C VAL A 55 -1.30 7.90 -4.99
N LEU A 56 -0.22 7.26 -4.54
CA LEU A 56 0.47 6.24 -5.31
C LEU A 56 -0.06 4.86 -4.88
N ILE A 57 -0.62 4.10 -5.83
CA ILE A 57 -1.19 2.77 -5.58
C ILE A 57 -0.14 1.68 -5.82
N HIS A 58 -0.15 0.65 -4.99
CA HIS A 58 0.75 -0.50 -4.91
C HIS A 58 2.19 -0.17 -4.52
N GLY A 59 2.87 0.70 -5.27
CA GLY A 59 4.29 1.02 -5.04
C GLY A 59 5.18 -0.23 -5.00
N GLN A 60 4.88 -1.19 -5.87
CA GLN A 60 5.26 -2.59 -5.67
C GLN A 60 6.75 -2.80 -5.47
N PHE A 61 7.61 -2.09 -6.19
CA PHE A 61 9.07 -2.27 -6.14
C PHE A 61 9.78 -0.91 -6.03
N LEU A 62 9.26 -0.01 -5.18
CA LEU A 62 9.85 1.31 -5.04
C LEU A 62 11.29 1.21 -4.52
N ARG A 63 12.19 1.83 -5.28
CA ARG A 63 13.58 2.07 -4.87
C ARG A 63 13.65 3.22 -3.86
N GLU A 64 14.74 3.31 -3.11
CA GLU A 64 15.03 4.42 -2.19
C GLU A 64 14.77 5.79 -2.83
N ASP A 65 15.36 6.05 -4.01
CA ASP A 65 15.23 7.31 -4.74
C ASP A 65 13.79 7.63 -5.14
N GLN A 66 12.98 6.59 -5.39
CA GLN A 66 11.57 6.75 -5.70
C GLN A 66 10.75 7.03 -4.44
N VAL A 67 11.09 6.41 -3.30
CA VAL A 67 10.46 6.74 -2.00
C VAL A 67 10.77 8.19 -1.63
N ASP A 68 12.01 8.65 -1.87
CA ASP A 68 12.39 10.06 -1.68
C ASP A 68 11.60 11.01 -2.58
N ALA A 69 11.43 10.64 -3.85
CA ALA A 69 10.65 11.43 -4.80
C ALA A 69 9.18 11.55 -4.38
N ILE A 70 8.52 10.44 -4.04
CA ILE A 70 7.11 10.49 -3.62
C ILE A 70 6.91 11.25 -2.30
N ASN A 71 7.89 11.20 -1.40
CA ASN A 71 7.88 12.01 -0.17
C ASN A 71 7.92 13.51 -0.49
N ARG A 72 8.89 13.92 -1.33
CA ARG A 72 9.04 15.32 -1.78
C ARG A 72 7.77 15.84 -2.46
N LEU A 73 7.08 14.98 -3.19
CA LEU A 73 5.86 15.33 -3.93
C LEU A 73 4.59 15.29 -3.09
N GLY A 74 4.68 14.89 -1.82
CA GLY A 74 3.52 14.77 -0.93
C GLY A 74 2.53 13.70 -1.38
N LEU A 75 3.00 12.66 -2.08
CA LEU A 75 2.17 11.53 -2.48
C LEU A 75 1.97 10.57 -1.30
N PHE A 76 0.73 10.20 -1.03
CA PHE A 76 0.38 9.16 -0.07
C PHE A 76 0.59 7.77 -0.69
N PRO A 77 1.47 6.92 -0.14
CA PRO A 77 1.64 5.55 -0.64
C PRO A 77 0.54 4.62 -0.08
N SER A 78 -0.29 4.08 -0.96
CA SER A 78 -1.21 2.98 -0.68
C SER A 78 -0.57 1.68 -1.16
N LEU A 79 -0.03 0.90 -0.24
CA LEU A 79 0.80 -0.27 -0.52
C LEU A 79 0.02 -1.57 -0.41
N PHE A 80 0.52 -2.63 -1.08
CA PHE A 80 -0.11 -3.96 -1.07
C PHE A 80 0.80 -5.01 -0.40
N PRO A 81 0.91 -5.06 0.95
CA PRO A 81 1.82 -6.00 1.62
C PRO A 81 1.47 -7.46 1.44
N MET A 82 0.21 -7.86 1.26
CA MET A 82 -0.14 -9.27 1.02
C MET A 82 0.59 -9.87 -0.20
N HIS A 83 1.07 -9.01 -1.11
CA HIS A 83 1.90 -9.46 -2.22
C HIS A 83 3.16 -10.21 -1.76
N THR A 84 3.75 -9.88 -0.59
CA THR A 84 4.86 -10.65 0.00
C THR A 84 4.47 -12.10 0.23
N PHE A 85 3.28 -12.33 0.77
CA PHE A 85 2.79 -13.66 1.09
C PHE A 85 2.46 -14.45 -0.19
N TYR A 86 1.63 -13.89 -1.07
CA TYR A 86 1.07 -14.64 -2.19
C TYR A 86 2.05 -14.88 -3.34
N TRP A 87 2.90 -13.90 -3.67
CA TRP A 87 3.82 -13.98 -4.81
C TRP A 87 5.28 -13.62 -4.48
N GLY A 88 5.63 -13.37 -3.21
CA GLY A 88 7.00 -13.02 -2.82
C GLY A 88 8.05 -14.04 -3.28
N ASP A 89 7.80 -15.34 -3.04
CA ASP A 89 8.68 -16.44 -3.47
C ASP A 89 8.83 -16.47 -5.00
N TRP A 90 7.71 -16.39 -5.73
CA TRP A 90 7.71 -16.35 -7.20
C TRP A 90 8.49 -15.13 -7.71
N HIS A 91 8.29 -13.97 -7.10
CA HIS A 91 8.96 -12.75 -7.51
C HIS A 91 10.47 -12.83 -7.35
N ARG A 92 10.91 -13.35 -6.20
CA ARG A 92 12.31 -13.60 -5.88
C ARG A 92 12.96 -14.57 -6.88
N GLU A 93 12.30 -15.67 -7.20
CA GLU A 93 12.91 -16.77 -7.97
C GLU A 93 12.75 -16.64 -9.49
N ARG A 94 11.63 -16.08 -9.97
CA ARG A 94 11.19 -16.25 -11.36
C ARG A 94 11.06 -14.97 -12.17
N THR A 95 10.97 -13.80 -11.54
CA THR A 95 10.64 -12.56 -12.28
C THR A 95 11.58 -11.39 -12.01
N VAL A 96 11.56 -10.83 -10.80
CA VAL A 96 12.26 -9.57 -10.49
C VAL A 96 13.58 -9.79 -9.76
N GLY A 97 13.86 -11.03 -9.34
CA GLY A 97 15.06 -11.41 -8.64
C GLY A 97 15.03 -11.02 -7.16
N PRO A 98 15.99 -11.52 -6.37
CA PRO A 98 16.00 -11.35 -4.92
C PRO A 98 16.07 -9.89 -4.47
N VAL A 99 16.89 -9.08 -5.13
CA VAL A 99 17.10 -7.66 -4.76
C VAL A 99 15.81 -6.84 -4.88
N ASN A 100 15.01 -7.05 -5.92
CA ASN A 100 13.75 -6.32 -6.09
C ASN A 100 12.62 -6.92 -5.26
N ALA A 101 12.59 -8.25 -5.11
CA ALA A 101 11.58 -8.93 -4.32
C ALA A 101 11.60 -8.48 -2.85
N ASP A 102 12.79 -8.23 -2.28
CA ASP A 102 12.95 -7.66 -0.94
C ASP A 102 12.29 -6.28 -0.77
N ASN A 103 12.09 -5.56 -1.88
CA ASN A 103 11.49 -4.23 -1.88
C ASN A 103 9.99 -4.26 -2.18
N ILE A 104 9.36 -5.44 -2.16
CA ILE A 104 7.91 -5.56 -2.34
C ILE A 104 7.19 -4.68 -1.31
N SER A 105 6.37 -3.72 -1.74
CA SER A 105 5.57 -2.86 -0.83
C SER A 105 6.42 -2.32 0.34
N PRO A 106 7.37 -1.39 0.11
CA PRO A 106 8.47 -1.11 1.03
C PRO A 106 8.07 -0.22 2.22
N THR A 107 7.27 -0.78 3.12
CA THR A 107 6.70 -0.11 4.30
C THR A 107 7.75 0.44 5.25
N GLY A 108 8.84 -0.29 5.51
CA GLY A 108 9.92 0.16 6.39
C GLY A 108 10.65 1.39 5.86
N ARG A 109 10.97 1.44 4.56
CA ARG A 109 11.59 2.63 3.94
C ARG A 109 10.71 3.86 4.00
N VAL A 110 9.41 3.68 3.78
CA VAL A 110 8.41 4.75 3.89
C VAL A 110 8.39 5.29 5.33
N ARG A 111 8.38 4.40 6.33
CA ARG A 111 8.41 4.80 7.74
C ARG A 111 9.70 5.43 8.21
N GLN A 112 10.85 4.98 7.72
CA GLN A 112 12.15 5.59 8.02
C GLN A 112 12.21 7.08 7.62
N ARG A 113 11.42 7.48 6.62
CA ARG A 113 11.28 8.88 6.16
C ARG A 113 10.20 9.67 6.90
N GLY A 114 9.59 9.11 7.94
CA GLY A 114 8.52 9.76 8.70
C GLY A 114 7.15 9.75 8.00
N MET A 115 7.04 9.20 6.79
CA MET A 115 5.81 9.20 6.00
C MET A 115 4.74 8.25 6.53
N ILE A 116 3.47 8.65 6.47
CA ILE A 116 2.33 7.76 6.68
C ILE A 116 1.99 7.01 5.38
N PHE A 117 1.30 5.87 5.49
CA PHE A 117 0.95 5.03 4.34
C PHE A 117 -0.37 4.27 4.58
N GLY A 118 -0.95 3.74 3.52
CA GLY A 118 -2.10 2.84 3.57
C GLY A 118 -1.67 1.42 3.23
N THR A 119 -2.38 0.41 3.75
CA THR A 119 -2.27 -0.98 3.29
C THR A 119 -3.63 -1.50 2.85
N HIS A 120 -3.64 -2.28 1.77
CA HIS A 120 -4.87 -2.83 1.19
C HIS A 120 -4.67 -4.26 0.71
N HIS A 121 -5.77 -4.95 0.43
CA HIS A 121 -5.78 -6.31 -0.12
C HIS A 121 -6.02 -6.36 -1.64
N ASP A 122 -6.35 -5.23 -2.28
CA ASP A 122 -6.55 -5.12 -3.74
C ASP A 122 -7.60 -6.11 -4.30
N ALA A 123 -8.73 -6.26 -3.63
CA ALA A 123 -9.77 -7.18 -4.11
C ALA A 123 -10.29 -6.73 -5.48
N PRO A 124 -10.55 -7.68 -6.41
CA PRO A 124 -10.56 -9.14 -6.22
C PRO A 124 -9.24 -9.86 -6.54
N VAL A 125 -8.11 -9.15 -6.70
CA VAL A 125 -6.80 -9.77 -7.00
C VAL A 125 -6.37 -10.73 -5.90
N ALA A 126 -6.51 -10.31 -4.63
CA ALA A 126 -6.54 -11.21 -3.49
C ALA A 126 -7.92 -11.15 -2.83
N PHE A 127 -8.34 -12.27 -2.22
CA PHE A 127 -9.58 -12.28 -1.45
C PHE A 127 -9.48 -11.30 -0.27
N PRO A 128 -10.58 -10.61 0.10
CA PRO A 128 -10.59 -9.74 1.27
C PRO A 128 -10.21 -10.50 2.53
N ASP A 129 -9.08 -10.14 3.13
CA ASP A 129 -8.60 -10.69 4.40
C ASP A 129 -7.77 -9.62 5.13
N SER A 130 -8.40 -8.96 6.11
CA SER A 130 -7.73 -7.89 6.87
C SER A 130 -6.63 -8.42 7.77
N MET A 131 -6.78 -9.63 8.32
CA MET A 131 -5.76 -10.20 9.20
C MET A 131 -4.52 -10.61 8.41
N ARG A 132 -4.69 -11.11 7.18
CA ARG A 132 -3.57 -11.32 6.26
C ARG A 132 -2.88 -10.02 5.83
N VAL A 133 -3.61 -8.91 5.67
CA VAL A 133 -2.98 -7.59 5.43
C VAL A 133 -2.13 -7.20 6.64
N LEU A 134 -2.67 -7.33 7.85
CA LEU A 134 -1.95 -7.01 9.09
C LEU A 134 -0.68 -7.86 9.23
N ASP A 135 -0.83 -9.18 9.15
CA ASP A 135 0.27 -10.16 9.18
C ASP A 135 1.34 -9.82 8.14
N ALA A 136 0.98 -9.73 6.85
CA ALA A 136 1.96 -9.48 5.80
C ALA A 136 2.69 -8.14 5.93
N THR A 137 2.04 -7.13 6.54
CA THR A 137 2.65 -5.82 6.83
C THR A 137 3.71 -5.92 7.94
N VAL A 138 3.43 -6.74 8.96
CA VAL A 138 4.28 -6.87 10.16
C VAL A 138 5.38 -7.93 9.96
N THR A 139 5.00 -9.13 9.55
CA THR A 139 5.88 -10.31 9.50
C THR A 139 6.62 -10.40 8.17
N ARG A 140 6.00 -9.96 7.08
CA ARG A 140 6.51 -10.11 5.70
C ARG A 140 6.86 -11.55 5.34
N ARG A 141 6.16 -12.52 5.96
CA ARG A 141 6.30 -13.94 5.64
C ARG A 141 5.83 -14.21 4.21
N THR A 142 6.58 -15.04 3.50
CA THR A 142 6.16 -15.62 2.23
C THR A 142 5.39 -16.92 2.46
N ARG A 143 4.75 -17.46 1.43
CA ARG A 143 4.06 -18.77 1.50
C ARG A 143 4.99 -19.92 1.86
N SER A 144 6.26 -19.86 1.48
CA SER A 144 7.26 -20.85 1.89
C SER A 144 7.72 -20.71 3.34
N GLY A 145 7.30 -19.66 4.04
CA GLY A 145 7.68 -19.36 5.43
C GLY A 145 8.93 -18.49 5.57
N ASP A 146 9.55 -18.06 4.48
CA ASP A 146 10.71 -17.17 4.52
C ASP A 146 10.30 -15.71 4.79
N ILE A 147 11.26 -14.87 5.20
CA ILE A 147 11.06 -13.45 5.46
C ILE A 147 11.57 -12.65 4.25
N LEU A 148 10.67 -11.99 3.54
CA LEU A 148 11.04 -11.20 2.36
C LEU A 148 11.30 -9.74 2.73
N GLY A 149 12.54 -9.29 2.63
CA GLY A 149 12.93 -7.92 2.94
C GLY A 149 12.67 -7.54 4.41
N ALA A 150 13.35 -8.19 5.36
CA ALA A 150 13.15 -7.99 6.80
C ALA A 150 13.22 -6.52 7.26
N HIS A 151 14.04 -5.69 6.61
CA HIS A 151 14.17 -4.25 6.89
C HIS A 151 12.93 -3.43 6.51
N GLN A 152 11.98 -4.02 5.78
CA GLN A 152 10.71 -3.39 5.43
C GLN A 152 9.61 -3.65 6.47
N ARG A 153 9.86 -4.50 7.49
CA ARG A 153 8.88 -4.74 8.57
C ARG A 153 8.55 -3.46 9.32
N VAL A 154 7.35 -3.40 9.88
CA VAL A 154 6.91 -2.35 10.80
C VAL A 154 6.28 -3.00 12.03
N ASP A 155 6.19 -2.25 13.13
CA ASP A 155 5.49 -2.71 14.32
C ASP A 155 3.97 -2.83 14.08
N VAL A 156 3.30 -3.63 14.91
CA VAL A 156 1.85 -3.87 14.83
C VAL A 156 1.07 -2.56 14.88
N MET A 157 1.51 -1.59 15.69
CA MET A 157 0.77 -0.34 15.85
C MET A 157 0.80 0.49 14.57
N THR A 158 1.98 0.57 13.94
CA THR A 158 2.15 1.17 12.62
C THR A 158 1.27 0.48 11.57
N ALA A 159 1.21 -0.86 11.56
CA ALA A 159 0.40 -1.59 10.60
C ALA A 159 -1.11 -1.35 10.80
N LEU A 160 -1.59 -1.34 12.05
CA LEU A 160 -2.98 -1.00 12.37
C LEU A 160 -3.34 0.43 11.95
N LYS A 161 -2.46 1.42 12.20
CA LYS A 161 -2.66 2.79 11.70
C LYS A 161 -2.75 2.84 10.17
N ALA A 162 -1.92 2.07 9.47
CA ALA A 162 -1.93 1.97 8.01
C ALA A 162 -3.19 1.31 7.44
N MET A 163 -3.94 0.58 8.26
CA MET A 163 -5.25 0.01 7.89
C MET A 163 -6.44 0.87 8.32
N THR A 164 -6.23 1.90 9.16
CA THR A 164 -7.31 2.62 9.85
C THR A 164 -7.19 4.14 9.68
N ILE A 165 -6.51 4.82 10.60
CA ILE A 165 -6.48 6.29 10.66
C ILE A 165 -5.71 6.92 9.50
N TRP A 166 -4.69 6.26 8.94
CA TRP A 166 -3.93 6.83 7.82
C TRP A 166 -4.69 6.78 6.48
N PRO A 167 -5.40 5.70 6.13
CA PRO A 167 -6.37 5.74 5.04
C PRO A 167 -7.50 6.75 5.28
N ALA A 168 -8.03 6.86 6.51
CA ALA A 168 -9.04 7.89 6.83
C ALA A 168 -8.50 9.30 6.58
N TRP A 169 -7.25 9.57 6.98
CA TRP A 169 -6.54 10.81 6.62
C TRP A 169 -6.42 10.96 5.10
N GLN A 170 -6.03 9.93 4.37
CA GLN A 170 -5.94 10.04 2.90
C GLN A 170 -7.29 10.41 2.24
N HIS A 171 -8.42 10.12 2.89
CA HIS A 171 -9.76 10.45 2.42
C HIS A 171 -10.39 11.72 3.02
N PHE A 172 -9.65 12.48 3.86
CA PHE A 172 -10.19 13.63 4.61
C PHE A 172 -11.32 13.25 5.58
N GLU A 173 -11.26 12.05 6.15
CA GLU A 173 -12.26 11.50 7.06
C GLU A 173 -11.70 11.22 8.46
N GLU A 174 -10.46 11.65 8.74
CA GLU A 174 -9.76 11.41 10.02
C GLU A 174 -10.51 11.97 11.25
N ASP A 175 -11.27 13.04 11.07
CA ASP A 175 -12.09 13.65 12.12
C ASP A 175 -13.40 12.88 12.38
N ARG A 176 -13.77 11.96 11.47
CA ARG A 176 -15.03 11.21 11.51
C ARG A 176 -14.84 9.73 11.78
N LYS A 177 -13.72 9.12 11.34
CA LYS A 177 -13.46 7.68 11.49
C LYS A 177 -11.96 7.35 11.51
N GLY A 178 -11.65 6.06 11.69
CA GLY A 178 -10.29 5.53 11.65
C GLY A 178 -9.63 5.39 13.03
N SER A 179 -10.29 5.85 14.09
CA SER A 179 -9.90 5.62 15.49
C SER A 179 -11.12 5.58 16.39
N ILE A 180 -10.98 4.97 17.56
CA ILE A 180 -12.02 4.89 18.59
C ILE A 180 -11.85 6.09 19.52
N GLU A 181 -12.57 7.16 19.24
CA GLU A 181 -12.55 8.42 19.99
C GLU A 181 -13.97 8.99 20.11
N VAL A 182 -14.25 9.73 21.19
CA VAL A 182 -15.55 10.38 21.39
C VAL A 182 -15.84 11.33 20.23
N GLY A 183 -17.03 11.21 19.63
CA GLY A 183 -17.48 12.04 18.51
C GLY A 183 -17.24 11.45 17.11
N LYS A 184 -16.45 10.38 16.99
CA LYS A 184 -16.27 9.62 15.74
C LYS A 184 -17.32 8.53 15.58
N LEU A 185 -17.44 8.01 14.36
CA LEU A 185 -18.33 6.87 14.06
C LEU A 185 -17.94 5.65 14.89
N ALA A 186 -18.95 4.92 15.38
CA ALA A 186 -18.78 3.66 16.10
C ALA A 186 -18.51 2.49 15.13
N ASP A 187 -17.50 2.64 14.28
CA ASP A 187 -17.09 1.65 13.29
C ASP A 187 -15.86 0.89 13.79
N PHE A 188 -16.08 -0.26 14.43
CA PHE A 188 -15.01 -1.07 15.01
C PHE A 188 -15.30 -2.57 14.94
N VAL A 189 -14.26 -3.36 15.15
CA VAL A 189 -14.34 -4.82 15.21
C VAL A 189 -13.93 -5.32 16.58
N LEU A 190 -14.55 -6.41 17.02
CA LEU A 190 -14.08 -7.20 18.15
C LEU A 190 -13.21 -8.32 17.61
N LEU A 191 -11.96 -8.41 18.05
CA LEU A 191 -11.04 -9.48 17.66
C LEU A 191 -11.00 -10.57 18.73
N SER A 192 -10.68 -11.80 18.31
CA SER A 192 -10.54 -12.94 19.23
C SER A 192 -9.33 -12.86 20.18
N GLY A 193 -8.46 -11.86 19.99
CA GLY A 193 -7.28 -11.60 20.80
C GLY A 193 -6.72 -10.20 20.53
N ASP A 194 -5.82 -9.73 21.38
CA ASP A 194 -5.17 -8.43 21.24
C ASP A 194 -3.98 -8.54 20.27
N PRO A 195 -4.06 -7.92 19.07
CA PRO A 195 -2.98 -7.99 18.08
C PRO A 195 -1.65 -7.40 18.59
N THR A 196 -1.67 -6.53 19.61
CA THR A 196 -0.47 -5.93 20.18
C THR A 196 0.20 -6.77 21.26
N ALA A 197 -0.45 -7.85 21.72
CA ALA A 197 0.02 -8.69 22.82
C ALA A 197 0.33 -10.14 22.41
N ILE A 198 -0.17 -10.61 21.26
CA ILE A 198 0.16 -11.94 20.73
C ILE A 198 1.50 -11.96 20.01
N ASP A 199 2.02 -13.16 19.74
CA ASP A 199 3.15 -13.32 18.83
C ASP A 199 2.75 -12.75 17.44
N PRO A 200 3.55 -11.82 16.86
CA PRO A 200 3.30 -11.32 15.51
C PRO A 200 3.14 -12.41 14.44
N GLU A 201 3.76 -13.57 14.62
CA GLU A 201 3.65 -14.71 13.68
C GLU A 201 2.27 -15.42 13.78
N GLU A 202 1.43 -15.07 14.75
CA GLU A 202 0.06 -15.59 14.88
C GLU A 202 -1.01 -14.57 14.46
N LEU A 203 -0.63 -13.39 13.95
CA LEU A 203 -1.57 -12.31 13.59
C LEU A 203 -2.62 -12.76 12.57
N ASP A 204 -2.27 -13.62 11.60
CA ASP A 204 -3.21 -14.11 10.59
C ASP A 204 -4.27 -15.09 11.13
N THR A 205 -4.08 -15.58 12.36
CA THR A 205 -5.01 -16.52 13.02
C THR A 205 -6.12 -15.83 13.81
N LEU A 206 -5.98 -14.51 14.08
CA LEU A 206 -7.01 -13.75 14.78
C LEU A 206 -8.31 -13.74 13.96
N ARG A 207 -9.43 -13.83 14.68
CA ARG A 207 -10.76 -13.84 14.07
C ARG A 207 -11.50 -12.56 14.42
N VAL A 208 -12.18 -11.99 13.43
CA VAL A 208 -13.19 -10.96 13.66
C VAL A 208 -14.42 -11.62 14.26
N MET A 209 -14.66 -11.37 15.55
CA MET A 209 -15.76 -11.94 16.33
C MET A 209 -17.06 -11.17 16.12
N ALA A 210 -16.97 -9.86 15.94
CA ALA A 210 -18.10 -8.99 15.65
C ALA A 210 -17.62 -7.76 14.87
N THR A 211 -18.51 -7.22 14.06
CA THR A 211 -18.32 -5.92 13.39
C THR A 211 -19.46 -5.01 13.83
N ILE A 212 -19.11 -3.86 14.37
CA ILE A 212 -20.05 -2.79 14.71
C ILE A 212 -19.83 -1.71 13.65
N LYS A 213 -20.89 -1.30 12.97
CA LYS A 213 -20.86 -0.27 11.94
C LYS A 213 -22.15 0.53 12.02
N GLU A 214 -22.04 1.86 12.07
CA GLU A 214 -23.20 2.79 12.04
C GLU A 214 -24.36 2.37 12.97
N ASN A 215 -24.18 2.56 14.29
CA ASN A 215 -25.25 2.46 15.29
C ASN A 215 -25.93 3.81 15.53
#